data_AF-L8GXD0-F1
#
_entry.id   AF-L8GXD0-F1
#
_cell.length_a   1.000
_cell.length_b   1.000
_cell.length_c   1.000
_cell.angle_alpha   90.00
_cell.angle_beta   90.00
_cell.angle_gamma   90.00
#
_symmetry.space_group_name_H-M   'P 1'
#
loop_
_entity.id
_entity.type
_entity.pdbx_description
1 polymer ?
#
loop_
_entity_poly.entity_id
_entity_poly.type
_entity_poly.pdbx_seq_one_letter_code
_entity_poly.pdbx_strand_id
1 'polypeptide(L)'
;MAAAQLTPIASFPSSFLCSSGEAVWGHLQTVLEGAAATHHDSASGPTLRPPGGTIRQSDFCYRAAVRVGTWKVTRAFIDGQQVGFVVHHESVSPLELLKRAAAVGISHGQTHADKGIVYVNRYDWSWHHGKENDVTDALGTDPADVSEWGDPLVTSYRGGRLFFMDAQGVPAFLEALKPGQLCTTKSELEDCAALKSGAGEPFGVHVTMPDTEYELGWLAFSDNKHEKFDKSDELVGLIYDGVYSCLRNGDDEEGQPSVD
;
A
#
# COMPACT_ATOMS: atom_id res chain seq x y z
N MET A 1 -20.56 -0.64 22.32
CA MET A 1 -19.70 -0.11 21.24
C MET A 1 -19.61 -1.22 20.21
N ALA A 2 -19.92 -0.95 18.94
CA ALA A 2 -19.92 -1.96 17.89
C ALA A 2 -18.49 -2.16 17.37
N ALA A 3 -18.03 -3.40 17.32
CA ALA A 3 -16.71 -3.78 16.83
C ALA A 3 -16.56 -3.47 15.34
N ALA A 4 -15.36 -3.07 14.92
CA ALA A 4 -15.00 -2.99 13.51
C ALA A 4 -14.88 -4.42 12.94
N GLN A 5 -15.45 -4.65 11.75
CA GLN A 5 -15.47 -5.96 11.10
C GLN A 5 -14.99 -5.78 9.66
N LEU A 6 -14.01 -6.59 9.26
CA LEU A 6 -13.58 -6.69 7.87
C LEU A 6 -14.66 -7.48 7.12
N THR A 7 -15.43 -6.79 6.27
CA THR A 7 -16.50 -7.44 5.51
C THR A 7 -16.05 -7.71 4.08
N PRO A 8 -16.17 -8.94 3.60
CA PRO A 8 -15.92 -9.32 2.20
C PRO A 8 -16.73 -8.45 1.23
N ILE A 9 -16.13 -8.10 0.10
CA ILE A 9 -16.89 -7.47 -0.99
C ILE A 9 -17.31 -8.54 -1.98
N ALA A 10 -18.60 -8.87 -1.96
CA ALA A 10 -19.21 -9.80 -2.91
C ALA A 10 -19.25 -9.30 -4.37
N SER A 11 -18.86 -8.05 -4.66
CA SER A 11 -18.79 -7.52 -6.01
C SER A 11 -17.64 -6.53 -6.18
N PHE A 12 -16.56 -6.99 -6.80
CA PHE A 12 -15.58 -6.11 -7.42
C PHE A 12 -16.25 -5.26 -8.52
N PRO A 13 -15.94 -3.97 -8.68
CA PRO A 13 -14.89 -3.18 -8.01
C PRO A 13 -15.22 -2.80 -6.56
N SER A 14 -14.18 -2.76 -5.73
CA SER A 14 -14.24 -2.21 -4.36
C SER A 14 -14.03 -0.70 -4.41
N SER A 15 -14.76 0.05 -3.58
CA SER A 15 -14.56 1.50 -3.46
C SER A 15 -14.74 1.97 -2.03
N PHE A 16 -14.11 3.09 -1.70
CA PHE A 16 -14.28 3.78 -0.42
C PHE A 16 -14.21 5.30 -0.63
N LEU A 17 -14.75 6.06 0.31
CA LEU A 17 -14.66 7.52 0.31
C LEU A 17 -13.45 7.94 1.14
N CYS A 18 -12.52 8.68 0.54
CA CYS A 18 -11.49 9.39 1.28
C CYS A 18 -11.96 10.83 1.50
N SER A 19 -12.20 11.18 2.76
CA SER A 19 -12.77 12.47 3.18
C SER A 19 -11.74 13.40 3.84
N SER A 20 -10.72 12.83 4.49
CA SER A 20 -9.67 13.61 5.15
C SER A 20 -8.81 14.38 4.15
N GLY A 21 -8.53 13.78 2.99
CA GLY A 21 -7.51 14.23 2.05
C GLY A 21 -6.12 13.65 2.37
N GLU A 22 -6.04 12.67 3.27
CA GLU A 22 -4.83 11.95 3.60
C GLU A 22 -5.10 10.44 3.58
N ALA A 23 -4.14 9.67 3.08
CA ALA A 23 -4.19 8.23 3.16
C ALA A 23 -2.88 7.69 3.74
N VAL A 24 -2.99 6.56 4.43
CA VAL A 24 -1.85 5.72 4.80
C VAL A 24 -1.85 4.46 3.95
N TRP A 25 -0.66 3.94 3.69
CA TRP A 25 -0.48 2.88 2.70
C TRP A 25 0.69 1.94 3.03
N GLY A 26 0.66 0.74 2.45
CA GLY A 26 1.68 -0.29 2.63
C GLY A 26 1.17 -1.48 3.43
N HIS A 27 2.08 -2.23 4.06
CA HIS A 27 1.72 -3.32 4.98
C HIS A 27 1.38 -2.74 6.37
N LEU A 28 0.99 -3.61 7.31
CA LEU A 28 0.57 -3.16 8.64
C LEU A 28 1.61 -2.26 9.33
N GLN A 29 2.89 -2.61 9.24
CA GLN A 29 3.98 -1.88 9.91
C GLN A 29 4.13 -0.46 9.36
N THR A 30 4.03 -0.32 8.04
CA THR A 30 4.13 0.98 7.37
C THR A 30 2.87 1.80 7.52
N VAL A 31 1.69 1.18 7.58
CA VAL A 31 0.46 1.87 7.98
C VAL A 31 0.58 2.48 9.38
N LEU A 32 1.17 1.75 10.34
CA LEU A 32 1.42 2.26 11.70
C LEU A 32 2.38 3.45 11.70
N GLU A 33 3.47 3.35 10.95
CA GLU A 33 4.43 4.45 10.79
C GLU A 33 3.78 5.67 10.14
N GLY A 34 3.04 5.47 9.04
CA GLY A 34 2.33 6.53 8.34
C GLY A 34 1.26 7.20 9.17
N ALA A 35 0.60 6.46 10.07
CA ALA A 35 -0.35 7.04 11.01
C ALA A 35 0.31 8.01 12.00
N ALA A 36 1.56 7.76 12.37
CA ALA A 36 2.36 8.63 13.24
C ALA A 36 3.11 9.73 12.46
N ALA A 37 3.25 9.59 11.14
CA ALA A 37 4.00 10.53 10.31
C ALA A 37 3.36 11.92 10.29
N THR A 38 4.19 12.96 10.32
CA THR A 38 3.75 14.37 10.22
C THR A 38 4.01 14.97 8.84
N HIS A 39 4.54 14.17 7.91
CA HIS A 39 4.91 14.54 6.57
C HIS A 39 4.22 13.63 5.56
N HIS A 40 4.24 14.05 4.29
CA HIS A 40 3.67 13.32 3.18
C HIS A 40 4.75 12.84 2.21
N ASP A 41 4.53 11.63 1.69
CA ASP A 41 5.17 11.18 0.45
C ASP A 41 4.85 12.16 -0.68
N SER A 42 5.80 12.32 -1.60
CA SER A 42 5.74 13.34 -2.64
C SER A 42 6.27 12.83 -3.98
N ALA A 43 6.00 13.57 -5.04
CA ALA A 43 6.50 13.30 -6.39
C ALA A 43 8.03 13.44 -6.50
N SER A 44 8.68 14.04 -5.48
CA SER A 44 10.14 14.11 -5.39
C SER A 44 10.78 12.76 -5.07
N GLY A 45 9.97 11.74 -4.74
CA GLY A 45 10.45 10.42 -4.36
C GLY A 45 10.84 10.31 -2.89
N PRO A 46 11.28 9.12 -2.46
CA PRO A 46 11.70 8.87 -1.09
C PRO A 46 13.07 9.50 -0.79
N THR A 47 13.39 9.62 0.50
CA THR A 47 14.78 9.89 0.90
C THR A 47 15.59 8.61 0.77
N LEU A 48 16.75 8.67 0.11
CA LEU A 48 17.60 7.49 -0.03
C LEU A 48 18.27 7.15 1.30
N ARG A 49 18.08 5.92 1.79
CA ARG A 49 18.91 5.43 2.90
C ARG A 49 20.34 5.22 2.42
N PRO A 50 21.34 5.49 3.27
CA PRO A 50 22.72 5.08 2.99
C PRO A 50 22.74 3.57 2.67
N PRO A 51 23.54 3.13 1.69
CA PRO A 51 23.60 1.72 1.34
C PRO A 51 24.04 0.89 2.54
N GLY A 52 23.19 -0.06 2.95
CA GLY A 52 23.46 -1.03 4.00
C GLY A 52 23.22 -2.44 3.47
N GLY A 53 24.30 -3.19 3.23
CA GLY A 53 24.21 -4.55 2.68
C GLY A 53 23.83 -4.60 1.19
N THR A 54 23.23 -5.71 0.76
CA THR A 54 22.84 -5.94 -0.65
C THR A 54 21.43 -5.42 -0.98
N ILE A 55 20.67 -4.99 0.03
CA ILE A 55 19.28 -4.55 -0.12
C ILE A 55 19.26 -3.02 -0.18
N ARG A 56 18.71 -2.46 -1.28
CA ARG A 56 18.44 -1.03 -1.38
C ARG A 56 17.11 -0.73 -0.70
N GLN A 57 17.11 0.22 0.23
CA GLN A 57 15.88 0.70 0.87
C GLN A 57 15.77 2.21 0.75
N SER A 58 14.56 2.70 0.74
CA SER A 58 14.21 4.10 0.69
C SER A 58 13.29 4.45 1.86
N ASP A 59 13.43 5.66 2.39
CA ASP A 59 12.56 6.18 3.43
C ASP A 59 11.33 6.84 2.80
N PHE A 60 10.18 6.20 2.99
CA PHE A 60 8.86 6.77 2.75
C PHE A 60 8.23 7.17 4.08
N CYS A 61 7.27 8.10 4.04
CA CYS A 61 6.43 8.45 5.17
C CYS A 61 5.25 7.49 5.34
N TYR A 62 4.91 6.71 4.30
CA TYR A 62 3.72 5.82 4.27
C TYR A 62 2.41 6.55 4.52
N ARG A 63 2.43 7.85 4.27
CA ARG A 63 1.32 8.80 4.41
C ARG A 63 1.41 9.74 3.23
N ALA A 64 0.30 9.95 2.53
CA ALA A 64 0.26 10.85 1.38
C ALA A 64 -0.93 11.80 1.50
N ALA A 65 -0.77 13.01 0.99
CA ALA A 65 -1.91 13.87 0.68
C ALA A 65 -2.59 13.29 -0.56
N VAL A 66 -3.86 12.95 -0.45
CA VAL A 66 -4.60 12.25 -1.50
C VAL A 66 -5.85 13.01 -1.89
N ARG A 67 -6.22 12.98 -3.17
CA ARG A 67 -7.44 13.64 -3.64
C ARG A 67 -8.67 13.20 -2.84
N VAL A 68 -9.41 14.17 -2.32
CA VAL A 68 -10.69 13.93 -1.63
C VAL A 68 -11.73 13.43 -2.64
N GLY A 69 -12.43 12.35 -2.28
CA GLY A 69 -13.47 11.77 -3.12
C GLY A 69 -13.47 10.25 -3.10
N THR A 70 -14.15 9.65 -4.07
CA THR A 70 -14.26 8.19 -4.15
C THR A 70 -13.01 7.58 -4.76
N TRP A 71 -12.42 6.64 -4.03
CA TRP A 71 -11.32 5.79 -4.48
C TRP A 71 -11.84 4.42 -4.85
N LYS A 72 -11.31 3.86 -5.93
CA LYS A 72 -11.72 2.59 -6.53
C LYS A 72 -10.52 1.65 -6.62
N VAL A 73 -10.79 0.36 -6.56
CA VAL A 73 -9.81 -0.69 -6.79
C VAL A 73 -10.13 -1.37 -8.12
N THR A 74 -9.13 -1.47 -9.00
CA THR A 74 -9.21 -2.13 -10.30
C THR A 74 -8.16 -3.25 -10.37
N ARG A 75 -8.54 -4.45 -10.83
CA ARG A 75 -7.60 -5.56 -11.06
C ARG A 75 -6.81 -5.27 -12.32
N ALA A 76 -5.49 -5.42 -12.25
CA ALA A 76 -4.60 -5.29 -13.39
C ALA A 76 -4.38 -6.67 -14.02
N PHE A 77 -4.56 -6.75 -15.34
CA PHE A 77 -4.31 -7.97 -16.12
C PHE A 77 -3.33 -7.69 -17.25
N ILE A 78 -2.39 -8.61 -17.47
CA ILE A 78 -1.47 -8.63 -18.61
C ILE A 78 -1.59 -10.01 -19.24
N ASP A 79 -1.82 -10.06 -20.56
CA ASP A 79 -2.00 -11.31 -21.32
C ASP A 79 -3.05 -12.27 -20.72
N GLY A 80 -4.11 -11.70 -20.13
CA GLY A 80 -5.19 -12.46 -19.48
C GLY A 80 -4.85 -13.00 -18.09
N GLN A 81 -3.65 -12.74 -17.57
CA GLN A 81 -3.23 -13.10 -16.22
C GLN A 81 -3.30 -11.89 -15.29
N GLN A 82 -3.85 -12.07 -14.09
CA GLN A 82 -3.87 -11.01 -13.09
C GLN A 82 -2.45 -10.79 -12.55
N VAL A 83 -1.97 -9.56 -12.60
CA VAL A 83 -0.63 -9.17 -12.12
C VAL A 83 -0.68 -8.37 -10.82
N GLY A 84 -1.83 -7.76 -10.52
CA GLY A 84 -2.02 -7.01 -9.29
C GLY A 84 -3.22 -6.09 -9.34
N PHE A 85 -3.07 -4.90 -8.78
CA PHE A 85 -4.18 -3.96 -8.54
C PHE A 85 -3.76 -2.51 -8.77
N VAL A 86 -4.74 -1.69 -9.14
CA VAL A 86 -4.63 -0.22 -9.17
C VAL A 86 -5.66 0.34 -8.22
N VAL A 87 -5.21 1.01 -7.17
CA VAL A 87 -6.06 1.79 -6.26
C VAL A 87 -6.01 3.24 -6.72
N HIS A 88 -7.13 3.83 -7.10
CA HIS A 88 -7.13 5.13 -7.78
C HIS A 88 -8.34 5.98 -7.46
N HIS A 89 -8.17 7.30 -7.55
CA HIS A 89 -9.29 8.23 -7.47
C HIS A 89 -10.22 8.04 -8.68
N GLU A 90 -11.53 8.23 -8.50
CA GLU A 90 -12.52 7.99 -9.54
C GLU A 90 -12.38 8.86 -10.80
N SER A 91 -11.70 9.99 -10.67
CA SER A 91 -11.49 10.96 -11.75
C SER A 91 -10.29 10.65 -12.64
N VAL A 92 -9.51 9.60 -12.33
CA VAL A 92 -8.32 9.23 -13.11
C VAL A 92 -8.48 7.84 -13.72
N SER A 93 -7.87 7.63 -14.89
CA SER A 93 -7.94 6.35 -15.61
C SER A 93 -6.94 5.34 -15.00
N PRO A 94 -7.39 4.20 -14.45
CA PRO A 94 -6.48 3.18 -13.92
C PRO A 94 -5.60 2.58 -15.02
N LEU A 95 -6.08 2.50 -16.26
CA LEU A 95 -5.31 2.02 -17.39
C LEU A 95 -4.13 2.94 -17.73
N GLU A 96 -4.34 4.27 -17.68
CA GLU A 96 -3.26 5.21 -17.95
C GLU A 96 -2.22 5.22 -16.82
N LEU A 97 -2.66 5.09 -15.56
CA LEU A 97 -1.74 4.91 -14.43
C LEU A 97 -0.88 3.65 -14.58
N LEU A 98 -1.50 2.54 -14.98
CA LEU A 98 -0.79 1.28 -15.20
C LEU A 98 0.26 1.40 -16.31
N LYS A 99 -0.08 2.04 -17.44
CA LYS A 99 0.87 2.29 -18.54
C LYS A 99 2.05 3.16 -18.12
N ARG A 100 1.79 4.22 -17.35
CA ARG A 100 2.84 5.11 -16.85
C ARG A 100 3.79 4.36 -15.90
N ALA A 101 3.24 3.57 -14.97
CA ALA A 101 4.04 2.73 -14.08
C ALA A 101 4.88 1.70 -14.86
N ALA A 102 4.29 1.02 -15.84
CA ALA A 102 4.99 0.08 -16.72
C ALA A 102 6.15 0.75 -17.49
N ALA A 103 5.93 1.96 -18.03
CA ALA A 103 6.96 2.71 -18.74
C ALA A 103 8.10 3.19 -17.82
N VAL A 104 7.82 3.42 -16.54
CA VAL A 104 8.83 3.77 -15.53
C VAL A 104 9.63 2.55 -15.08
N GLY A 105 8.97 1.40 -14.92
CA GLY A 105 9.59 0.17 -14.44
C GLY A 105 10.20 0.30 -13.05
N ILE A 106 11.21 -0.53 -12.76
CA ILE A 106 11.98 -0.44 -11.51
C ILE A 106 12.92 0.76 -11.60
N SER A 107 12.82 1.71 -10.66
CA SER A 107 13.67 2.90 -10.65
C SER A 107 14.06 3.35 -9.24
N HIS A 108 15.07 2.71 -8.67
CA HIS A 108 15.57 3.07 -7.34
C HIS A 108 16.04 4.53 -7.22
N GLY A 109 16.58 5.09 -8.31
CA GLY A 109 17.06 6.47 -8.33
C GLY A 109 16.01 7.51 -8.70
N GLN A 110 14.78 7.10 -9.06
CA GLN A 110 13.72 7.97 -9.57
C GLN A 110 14.20 8.90 -10.71
N THR A 111 15.13 8.40 -11.55
CA THR A 111 15.80 9.19 -12.61
C THR A 111 15.02 9.23 -13.92
N HIS A 112 13.90 8.51 -14.01
CA HIS A 112 13.01 8.46 -15.17
C HIS A 112 12.36 9.83 -15.46
N ALA A 113 11.78 9.99 -16.65
CA ALA A 113 11.24 11.28 -17.12
C ALA A 113 9.90 11.64 -16.47
N ASP A 114 9.07 10.66 -16.14
CA ASP A 114 7.72 10.86 -15.59
C ASP A 114 7.76 11.11 -14.09
N LYS A 115 8.06 12.35 -13.68
CA LYS A 115 8.19 12.72 -12.27
C LYS A 115 6.89 12.58 -11.46
N GLY A 116 5.75 12.36 -12.11
CA GLY A 116 4.48 12.08 -11.41
C GLY A 116 4.37 10.62 -10.95
N ILE A 117 5.27 9.73 -11.34
CA ILE A 117 5.31 8.33 -10.89
C ILE A 117 6.51 8.11 -9.98
N VAL A 118 6.29 7.56 -8.80
CA VAL A 118 7.37 7.22 -7.86
C VAL A 118 7.37 5.71 -7.65
N TYR A 119 8.49 5.06 -8.03
CA TYR A 119 8.69 3.64 -7.76
C TYR A 119 8.88 3.37 -6.27
N VAL A 120 8.18 2.38 -5.72
CA VAL A 120 8.30 1.89 -4.35
C VAL A 120 8.93 0.51 -4.39
N ASN A 121 10.07 0.35 -3.72
CA ASN A 121 10.77 -0.92 -3.73
C ASN A 121 10.07 -1.97 -2.86
N ARG A 122 10.23 -3.25 -3.20
CA ARG A 122 9.69 -4.38 -2.41
C ARG A 122 10.07 -4.31 -0.93
N TYR A 123 11.26 -3.83 -0.62
CA TYR A 123 11.80 -3.80 0.74
C TYR A 123 11.41 -2.56 1.54
N ASP A 124 10.81 -1.59 0.87
CA ASP A 124 10.43 -0.31 1.48
C ASP A 124 9.11 -0.44 2.22
N TRP A 125 8.28 -1.44 1.91
CA TRP A 125 6.97 -1.61 2.54
C TRP A 125 6.66 -3.02 3.04
N SER A 126 7.63 -3.95 2.98
CA SER A 126 7.42 -5.37 3.30
C SER A 126 8.11 -5.84 4.59
N TRP A 127 8.31 -7.16 4.71
CA TRP A 127 8.96 -7.87 5.83
C TRP A 127 10.27 -7.27 6.33
N HIS A 128 10.95 -6.48 5.49
CA HIS A 128 12.25 -5.89 5.78
C HIS A 128 12.17 -4.46 6.35
N HIS A 129 10.96 -3.96 6.60
CA HIS A 129 10.72 -2.63 7.17
C HIS A 129 10.31 -2.71 8.64
N GLY A 130 10.68 -1.70 9.44
CA GLY A 130 10.27 -1.56 10.84
C GLY A 130 10.92 -2.54 11.83
N LYS A 131 10.54 -2.43 13.12
CA LYS A 131 10.87 -3.42 14.14
C LYS A 131 9.63 -4.25 14.48
N GLU A 132 9.83 -5.54 14.74
CA GLU A 132 8.75 -6.46 15.10
C GLU A 132 7.90 -5.99 16.29
N ASN A 133 8.53 -5.33 17.26
CA ASN A 133 7.84 -4.83 18.46
C ASN A 133 6.89 -3.66 18.16
N ASP A 134 7.08 -2.91 17.07
CA ASP A 134 6.26 -1.72 16.79
C ASP A 134 4.78 -2.10 16.54
N VAL A 135 4.55 -3.26 15.91
CA VAL A 135 3.21 -3.81 15.67
C VAL A 135 2.56 -4.26 16.98
N THR A 136 3.33 -4.97 17.81
CA THR A 136 2.89 -5.46 19.12
C THR A 136 2.49 -4.32 20.05
N ASP A 137 3.34 -3.28 20.11
CA ASP A 137 3.14 -2.09 20.93
C ASP A 137 1.89 -1.32 20.48
N ALA A 138 1.72 -1.14 19.16
CA ALA A 138 0.55 -0.45 18.61
C ALA A 138 -0.78 -1.17 18.88
N LEU A 139 -0.75 -2.50 18.92
CA LEU A 139 -1.93 -3.32 19.21
C LEU A 139 -2.16 -3.53 20.72
N GLY A 140 -1.26 -3.03 21.57
CA GLY A 140 -1.38 -3.06 23.02
C GLY A 140 -1.28 -4.47 23.60
N THR A 141 -0.49 -5.32 22.96
CA THR A 141 -0.32 -6.74 23.31
C THR A 141 1.00 -6.96 24.04
N ASP A 142 1.04 -7.88 25.02
CA ASP A 142 2.30 -8.26 25.65
C ASP A 142 3.16 -9.03 24.65
N PRO A 143 4.45 -8.71 24.43
CA PRO A 143 5.36 -9.50 23.63
C PRO A 143 5.41 -11.00 24.00
N ALA A 144 5.09 -11.37 25.23
CA ALA A 144 4.94 -12.77 25.66
C ALA A 144 3.68 -13.43 25.06
N ASP A 145 2.59 -12.68 24.93
CA ASP A 145 1.35 -13.08 24.26
C ASP A 145 1.53 -13.12 22.73
N VAL A 146 2.57 -12.45 22.19
CA VAL A 146 2.97 -12.56 20.77
C VAL A 146 3.50 -13.94 20.41
N SER A 147 3.90 -14.77 21.38
CA SER A 147 4.15 -16.19 21.09
C SER A 147 2.87 -16.95 20.69
N GLU A 148 1.68 -16.46 21.08
CA GLU A 148 0.39 -16.93 20.57
C GLU A 148 0.02 -16.30 19.20
N TRP A 149 0.78 -15.31 18.72
CA TRP A 149 0.64 -14.74 17.37
C TRP A 149 1.27 -15.63 16.27
N GLY A 150 1.45 -16.91 16.58
CA GLY A 150 1.35 -17.98 15.58
C GLY A 150 -0.01 -18.01 14.86
N ASP A 151 -0.94 -17.10 15.18
CA ASP A 151 -2.11 -16.80 14.36
C ASP A 151 -1.67 -16.41 12.92
N PRO A 152 -1.97 -17.26 11.93
CA PRO A 152 -1.64 -17.00 10.54
C PRO A 152 -2.17 -15.65 10.03
N LEU A 153 -3.23 -15.11 10.66
CA LEU A 153 -3.87 -13.88 10.24
C LEU A 153 -2.98 -12.64 10.43
N VAL A 154 -2.39 -12.45 11.61
CA VAL A 154 -1.52 -11.28 11.84
C VAL A 154 -0.23 -11.41 11.03
N THR A 155 0.31 -12.62 10.93
CA THR A 155 1.43 -12.93 10.02
C THR A 155 1.08 -12.54 8.57
N SER A 156 -0.16 -12.80 8.12
CA SER A 156 -0.64 -12.40 6.80
C SER A 156 -0.88 -10.89 6.61
N TYR A 157 -0.87 -10.11 7.69
CA TYR A 157 -0.96 -8.64 7.62
C TYR A 157 0.41 -7.96 7.66
N ARG A 158 1.46 -8.68 8.06
CA ARG A 158 2.85 -8.20 8.03
C ARG A 158 3.47 -8.29 6.63
N GLY A 159 2.94 -9.16 5.77
CA GLY A 159 3.43 -9.36 4.41
C GLY A 159 2.37 -9.91 3.46
N GLY A 160 2.56 -9.67 2.16
CA GLY A 160 1.67 -10.17 1.11
C GLY A 160 0.41 -9.35 0.92
N ARG A 161 0.23 -8.26 1.67
CA ARG A 161 -1.01 -7.49 1.70
C ARG A 161 -0.75 -6.01 1.74
N LEU A 162 -1.17 -5.35 0.67
CA LEU A 162 -1.22 -3.90 0.59
C LEU A 162 -2.52 -3.40 1.23
N PHE A 163 -2.39 -2.51 2.20
CA PHE A 163 -3.44 -1.66 2.71
C PHE A 163 -3.37 -0.27 2.08
N PHE A 164 -4.54 0.32 1.81
CA PHE A 164 -4.66 1.72 1.42
C PHE A 164 -5.96 2.28 1.99
N MET A 165 -5.87 3.28 2.85
CA MET A 165 -7.04 3.77 3.60
C MET A 165 -6.95 5.24 3.94
N ASP A 166 -8.11 5.88 4.11
CA ASP A 166 -8.22 7.21 4.69
C ASP A 166 -7.56 7.22 6.08
N ALA A 167 -6.69 8.20 6.34
CA ALA A 167 -6.00 8.35 7.61
C ALA A 167 -6.96 8.42 8.83
N GLN A 168 -8.17 8.95 8.65
CA GLN A 168 -9.19 8.98 9.71
C GLN A 168 -9.73 7.59 10.07
N GLY A 169 -9.58 6.61 9.18
CA GLY A 169 -9.99 5.23 9.42
C GLY A 169 -9.01 4.42 10.28
N VAL A 170 -7.78 4.90 10.46
CA VAL A 170 -6.72 4.15 11.15
C VAL A 170 -7.10 3.73 12.58
N PRO A 171 -7.67 4.61 13.45
CA PRO A 171 -8.04 4.18 14.79
C PRO A 171 -9.04 3.02 14.81
N ALA A 172 -10.02 3.01 13.89
CA ALA A 172 -10.99 1.94 13.77
C ALA A 172 -10.35 0.64 13.24
N PHE A 173 -9.39 0.76 12.31
CA PHE A 173 -8.62 -0.37 11.81
C PHE A 173 -7.78 -1.02 12.91
N LEU A 174 -7.05 -0.23 13.71
CA LEU A 174 -6.24 -0.77 14.81
C LEU A 174 -7.07 -1.43 15.90
N GLU A 175 -8.24 -0.88 16.21
CA GLU A 175 -9.18 -1.52 17.14
C GLU A 175 -9.65 -2.88 16.61
N ALA A 176 -9.88 -3.01 15.29
CA ALA A 176 -10.30 -4.26 14.66
C ALA A 176 -9.22 -5.36 14.74
N LEU A 177 -7.94 -4.96 14.76
CA LEU A 177 -6.81 -5.88 14.80
C LEU A 177 -6.48 -6.40 16.21
N LYS A 178 -7.10 -5.86 17.25
CA LYS A 178 -6.83 -6.31 18.63
C LYS A 178 -7.26 -7.77 18.83
N PRO A 179 -6.54 -8.53 19.69
CA PRO A 179 -6.90 -9.91 19.99
C PRO A 179 -8.37 -10.06 20.44
N GLY A 180 -9.03 -11.10 19.93
CA GLY A 180 -10.43 -11.38 20.23
C GLY A 180 -11.45 -10.51 19.47
N GLN A 181 -11.01 -9.52 18.69
CA GLN A 181 -11.85 -8.77 17.75
C GLN A 181 -11.79 -9.31 16.32
N LEU A 182 -10.68 -9.98 15.97
CA LEU A 182 -10.50 -10.67 14.70
C LEU A 182 -11.49 -11.83 14.60
N CYS A 183 -12.58 -11.62 13.86
CA CYS A 183 -13.49 -12.69 13.49
C CYS A 183 -12.92 -13.41 12.28
N THR A 184 -12.13 -14.45 12.52
CA THR A 184 -11.60 -15.37 11.48
C THR A 184 -12.72 -15.96 10.64
N THR A 185 -13.15 -15.21 9.64
CA THR A 185 -14.01 -15.71 8.59
C THR A 185 -13.11 -16.00 7.40
N LYS A 186 -13.34 -17.13 6.76
CA LYS A 186 -12.55 -17.64 5.62
C LYS A 186 -12.43 -16.64 4.45
N SER A 187 -13.22 -15.59 4.48
CA SER A 187 -13.29 -14.48 3.53
C SER A 187 -12.32 -13.32 3.83
N GLU A 188 -11.67 -13.27 5.00
CA GLU A 188 -10.54 -12.36 5.28
C GLU A 188 -9.26 -12.76 4.51
N LEU A 189 -9.29 -13.95 3.89
CA LEU A 189 -8.29 -14.46 2.95
C LEU A 189 -8.59 -14.05 1.48
N GLU A 190 -9.59 -13.20 1.24
CA GLU A 190 -9.90 -12.74 -0.12
C GLU A 190 -8.83 -11.79 -0.67
N ASP A 191 -8.61 -11.89 -1.98
CA ASP A 191 -7.67 -11.08 -2.76
C ASP A 191 -7.91 -9.57 -2.65
N CYS A 192 -9.11 -9.14 -2.26
CA CYS A 192 -9.47 -7.75 -2.01
C CYS A 192 -10.66 -7.63 -1.04
N ALA A 193 -10.55 -6.78 -0.01
CA ALA A 193 -11.68 -6.45 0.85
C ALA A 193 -11.70 -4.98 1.26
N ALA A 194 -12.88 -4.47 1.61
CA ALA A 194 -13.02 -3.14 2.21
C ALA A 194 -12.80 -3.19 3.72
N LEU A 195 -12.17 -2.13 4.22
CA LEU A 195 -12.00 -1.86 5.63
C LEU A 195 -13.20 -1.03 6.10
N LYS A 196 -13.96 -1.52 7.08
CA LYS A 196 -15.19 -0.91 7.60
C LYS A 196 -15.25 -0.96 9.13
N SER A 197 -15.91 0.03 9.72
CA SER A 197 -16.24 0.04 11.15
C SER A 197 -17.67 -0.47 11.36
N GLY A 198 -17.83 -1.77 11.60
CA GLY A 198 -19.12 -2.42 11.77
C GLY A 198 -19.99 -2.29 10.51
N ALA A 199 -21.23 -1.79 10.65
CA ALA A 199 -22.11 -1.49 9.52
C ALA A 199 -21.81 -0.15 8.83
N GLY A 200 -20.68 0.48 9.13
CA GLY A 200 -20.27 1.77 8.58
C GLY A 200 -19.80 1.73 7.13
N GLU A 201 -19.62 2.92 6.57
CA GLU A 201 -19.04 3.10 5.24
C GLU A 201 -17.58 2.61 5.19
N PRO A 202 -17.13 2.06 4.04
CA PRO A 202 -15.73 1.76 3.83
C PRO A 202 -14.84 2.99 4.03
N PHE A 203 -13.76 2.83 4.78
CA PHE A 203 -12.72 3.85 4.96
C PHE A 203 -11.40 3.49 4.26
N GLY A 204 -11.32 2.30 3.67
CA GLY A 204 -10.14 1.84 2.97
C GLY A 204 -10.33 0.47 2.38
N VAL A 205 -9.23 -0.09 1.89
CA VAL A 205 -9.17 -1.42 1.29
C VAL A 205 -7.88 -2.11 1.67
N HIS A 206 -7.90 -3.44 1.56
CA HIS A 206 -6.69 -4.22 1.40
C HIS A 206 -6.76 -5.05 0.12
N VAL A 207 -5.61 -5.32 -0.47
CA VAL A 207 -5.44 -6.23 -1.60
C VAL A 207 -4.28 -7.19 -1.33
N THR A 208 -4.40 -8.40 -1.84
CA THR A 208 -3.39 -9.47 -1.74
C THR A 208 -3.40 -10.25 -3.04
N MET A 209 -2.26 -10.81 -3.42
CA MET A 209 -2.18 -11.84 -4.46
C MET A 209 -1.81 -13.17 -3.79
N PRO A 210 -2.12 -14.32 -4.41
CA PRO A 210 -1.50 -15.59 -4.01
C PRO A 210 0.01 -15.55 -4.29
N ASP A 211 0.80 -16.23 -3.45
CA ASP A 211 2.25 -16.45 -3.62
C ASP A 211 3.11 -15.16 -3.74
N THR A 212 2.85 -14.19 -2.87
CA THR A 212 3.55 -12.90 -2.81
C THR A 212 4.94 -13.02 -2.17
N GLU A 213 5.99 -13.24 -2.96
CA GLU A 213 7.38 -13.13 -2.49
C GLU A 213 8.04 -11.82 -2.96
N TYR A 214 7.62 -11.26 -4.10
CA TYR A 214 8.29 -10.15 -4.77
C TYR A 214 7.29 -9.06 -5.20
N GLU A 215 6.71 -8.38 -4.23
CA GLU A 215 5.71 -7.33 -4.47
C GLU A 215 6.38 -6.00 -4.83
N LEU A 216 5.85 -5.30 -5.84
CA LEU A 216 6.31 -3.98 -6.26
C LEU A 216 5.18 -2.95 -6.20
N GLY A 217 5.54 -1.68 -6.01
CA GLY A 217 4.59 -0.59 -5.92
C GLY A 217 5.00 0.64 -6.72
N TRP A 218 4.03 1.43 -7.13
CA TRP A 218 4.25 2.79 -7.64
C TRP A 218 3.19 3.74 -7.09
N LEU A 219 3.60 4.93 -6.70
CA LEU A 219 2.72 6.05 -6.36
C LEU A 219 2.54 6.94 -7.58
N ALA A 220 1.31 7.40 -7.83
CA ALA A 220 0.98 8.29 -8.93
C ALA A 220 0.40 9.61 -8.43
N PHE A 221 1.08 10.71 -8.72
CA PHE A 221 0.73 12.08 -8.36
C PHE A 221 0.11 12.84 -9.54
N SER A 222 -0.70 13.85 -9.24
CA SER A 222 -1.48 14.61 -10.23
C SER A 222 -0.76 15.82 -10.85
N ASP A 223 0.52 16.01 -10.53
CA ASP A 223 1.33 17.22 -10.79
C ASP A 223 0.83 18.51 -10.12
N ASN A 224 -0.23 18.42 -9.30
CA ASN A 224 -0.77 19.53 -8.53
C ASN A 224 -0.46 19.39 -7.04
N LYS A 225 -0.45 20.53 -6.35
CA LYS A 225 -0.49 20.54 -4.88
C LYS A 225 -1.88 20.19 -4.37
N HIS A 226 -1.94 19.53 -3.23
CA HIS A 226 -3.20 19.14 -2.63
C HIS A 226 -3.96 20.36 -2.07
N GLU A 227 -5.27 20.43 -2.29
CA GLU A 227 -6.09 21.60 -1.92
C GLU A 227 -6.07 21.95 -0.42
N LYS A 228 -6.02 20.93 0.45
CA LYS A 228 -5.94 21.11 1.91
C LYS A 228 -4.51 21.15 2.46
N PHE A 229 -3.53 20.68 1.68
CA PHE A 229 -2.14 20.52 2.10
C PHE A 229 -1.24 21.14 1.03
N ASP A 230 -1.19 22.48 1.03
CA ASP A 230 -0.59 23.31 -0.02
C ASP A 230 0.90 23.01 -0.32
N LYS A 231 1.62 22.44 0.63
CA LYS A 231 3.02 22.01 0.47
C LYS A 231 3.17 20.60 -0.11
N SER A 232 2.12 19.80 -0.08
CA SER A 232 2.15 18.39 -0.44
C SER A 232 1.65 18.17 -1.86
N ASP A 233 2.29 17.24 -2.57
CA ASP A 233 1.81 16.80 -3.88
C ASP A 233 0.56 15.95 -3.70
N GLU A 234 -0.40 16.07 -4.60
CA GLU A 234 -1.64 15.30 -4.56
C GLU A 234 -1.46 13.92 -5.19
N LEU A 235 -1.59 12.87 -4.39
CA LEU A 235 -1.67 11.49 -4.85
C LEU A 235 -3.06 11.20 -5.44
N VAL A 236 -3.07 10.53 -6.59
CA VAL A 236 -4.29 10.11 -7.31
C VAL A 236 -4.33 8.62 -7.63
N GLY A 237 -3.24 7.89 -7.40
CA GLY A 237 -3.23 6.45 -7.55
C GLY A 237 -2.05 5.76 -6.89
N LEU A 238 -2.24 4.46 -6.66
CA LEU A 238 -1.24 3.52 -6.20
C LEU A 238 -1.37 2.25 -7.03
N ILE A 239 -0.27 1.85 -7.67
CA ILE A 239 -0.18 0.64 -8.48
C ILE A 239 0.56 -0.42 -7.67
N TYR A 240 -0.01 -1.61 -7.60
CA TYR A 240 0.56 -2.74 -6.89
C TYR A 240 0.71 -3.92 -7.85
N ASP A 241 1.92 -4.43 -7.96
CA ASP A 241 2.29 -5.61 -8.74
C ASP A 241 2.66 -6.72 -7.77
N GLY A 242 1.74 -7.66 -7.59
CA GLY A 242 1.89 -8.72 -6.59
C GLY A 242 2.63 -9.95 -7.11
N VAL A 243 3.00 -9.98 -8.39
CA VAL A 243 3.61 -11.15 -9.04
C VAL A 243 4.98 -10.85 -9.66
N TYR A 244 5.55 -9.69 -9.35
CA TYR A 244 6.82 -9.22 -9.92
C TYR A 244 6.83 -9.23 -11.45
N SER A 245 5.72 -8.80 -12.05
CA SER A 245 5.62 -8.71 -13.51
C SER A 245 6.46 -7.56 -14.06
N CYS A 246 6.70 -6.51 -13.27
CA CYS A 246 7.19 -5.18 -13.69
C CYS A 246 6.39 -4.61 -14.87
N LEU A 247 5.12 -5.03 -14.95
CA LEU A 247 4.04 -4.58 -15.83
C LEU A 247 4.35 -4.50 -17.35
N ARG A 248 5.18 -5.43 -17.84
CA ARG A 248 5.63 -5.75 -19.23
C ARG A 248 4.92 -4.95 -20.36
N ASN A 249 5.53 -3.96 -21.04
CA ASN A 249 6.94 -3.78 -21.41
C ASN A 249 7.49 -2.34 -21.26
N GLY A 250 8.81 -2.32 -21.04
CA GLY A 250 9.79 -1.41 -21.60
C GLY A 250 11.20 -2.02 -21.51
N ASP A 251 11.41 -3.14 -22.22
CA ASP A 251 12.66 -3.88 -22.46
C ASP A 251 13.62 -4.12 -21.27
N ASP A 252 13.82 -5.41 -20.96
CA ASP A 252 14.93 -5.92 -20.16
C ASP A 252 16.28 -5.51 -20.79
N GLU A 253 16.76 -4.30 -20.50
CA GLU A 253 18.19 -4.00 -20.42
C GLU A 253 18.54 -3.71 -18.96
N GLU A 254 18.46 -4.73 -18.10
CA GLU A 254 19.49 -4.88 -17.08
C GLU A 254 20.81 -5.10 -17.82
N GLY A 255 21.47 -3.99 -18.15
CA GLY A 255 22.90 -3.97 -18.39
C GLY A 255 23.57 -4.63 -17.19
N GLN A 256 24.02 -5.87 -17.37
CA GLN A 256 25.06 -6.43 -16.53
C GLN A 256 26.19 -5.39 -16.47
N PRO A 257 26.74 -5.07 -15.29
CA PRO A 257 27.91 -4.21 -15.23
C PRO A 257 29.02 -4.89 -16.05
N SER A 258 29.50 -4.22 -17.10
CA SER A 258 30.71 -4.60 -17.79
C SER A 258 31.84 -4.59 -16.76
N VAL A 259 32.37 -5.76 -16.48
CA VAL A 259 33.60 -5.91 -15.70
C VAL A 259 34.73 -5.55 -16.66
N ASP A 260 35.20 -4.30 -16.56
CA ASP A 260 36.58 -3.94 -16.91
C ASP A 260 37.39 -3.84 -15.62
#